data_AF-A0A961AXU9-F1
#
_entry.id   AF-A0A961AXU9-F1
#
_cell.length_a   1.000
_cell.length_b   1.000
_cell.length_c   1.000
_cell.angle_alpha   90.00
_cell.angle_beta   90.00
_cell.angle_gamma   90.00
#
_symmetry.space_group_name_H-M   'P 1'
#
loop_
_entity.id
_entity.type
_entity.pdbx_description
1 polymer ?
#
loop_
_entity_poly.entity_id
_entity_poly.type
_entity_poly.pdbx_seq_one_letter_code
_entity_poly.pdbx_strand_id
1 'polypeptide(L)'
;MANTRDIRRRIKSVKNTSQITRAMQLVAASKMKRAQDQATAGRPYADLMNKVLVNLKEQTEEDAHPLLRENESGRDLVLVVTTDKGLCGGLNTNLLRLLSEKAPAGAAFVTVGNKGRQHLARSKKDLVADFHVKDPVDFADSRLVSKFLMEQFLAGEYKTVQVAFTNFVNTIQQIPMIETLLPIRPIDLGRDKDFVGMGGASEPGAPPEPGASQGGGYIFEPGPSQVLDTIVPQYVNYQVYQMLLESRASEHSARMVAMKNATDNAKQIIKDLTLEYNKQRQAAITNELLEITTAMRALE
;
A
#
# COMPACT_ATOMS: atom_id res chain seq x y z
N MET A 1 -17.51 35.58 26.19
CA MET A 1 -17.56 35.50 24.71
C MET A 1 -16.17 35.14 24.19
N ALA A 2 -16.07 34.40 23.08
CA ALA A 2 -14.77 34.07 22.51
C ALA A 2 -14.03 35.37 22.13
N ASN A 3 -12.83 35.58 22.66
CA ASN A 3 -12.04 36.77 22.39
C ASN A 3 -11.71 36.81 20.89
N THR A 4 -11.90 37.96 20.23
CA THR A 4 -11.59 38.16 18.79
C THR A 4 -10.13 37.80 18.48
N ARG A 5 -9.22 37.96 19.46
CA ARG A 5 -7.83 37.51 19.40
C ARG A 5 -7.71 36.00 19.24
N ASP A 6 -8.53 35.21 19.93
CA ASP A 6 -8.49 33.75 19.89
C ASP A 6 -9.03 33.22 18.56
N ILE A 7 -10.09 33.83 18.03
CA ILE A 7 -10.61 33.49 16.69
C ILE A 7 -9.54 33.80 15.63
N ARG A 8 -8.89 34.96 15.70
CA ARG A 8 -7.78 35.31 14.79
C ARG A 8 -6.62 34.30 14.89
N ARG A 9 -6.27 33.87 16.10
CA ARG A 9 -5.23 32.84 16.33
C ARG A 9 -5.64 31.49 15.72
N ARG A 10 -6.90 31.08 15.88
CA ARG A 10 -7.44 29.86 15.26
C ARG A 10 -7.39 29.93 13.74
N ILE A 11 -7.82 31.04 13.12
CA ILE A 11 -7.74 31.24 11.66
C ILE A 11 -6.30 31.06 11.17
N LYS A 12 -5.33 31.69 11.84
CA LYS A 12 -3.90 31.54 11.48
C LYS A 12 -3.44 30.08 11.59
N SER A 13 -3.81 29.39 12.66
CA SER A 13 -3.45 27.98 12.87
C SER A 13 -4.03 27.06 11.79
N VAL A 14 -5.32 27.22 11.45
CA VAL A 14 -5.98 26.41 10.42
C VAL A 14 -5.43 26.73 9.03
N LYS A 15 -5.08 28.01 8.75
CA LYS A 15 -4.41 28.41 7.51
C LYS A 15 -3.05 27.73 7.35
N ASN A 16 -2.23 27.70 8.41
CA ASN A 16 -0.96 26.97 8.38
C ASN A 16 -1.17 25.47 8.17
N THR A 17 -2.18 24.89 8.83
CA THR A 17 -2.53 23.47 8.66
C THR A 17 -2.92 23.18 7.20
N SER A 18 -3.74 24.02 6.57
CA SER A 18 -4.14 23.91 5.17
C SER A 18 -2.94 23.97 4.20
N GLN A 19 -1.95 24.82 4.48
CA GLN A 19 -0.73 24.90 3.68
C GLN A 19 0.11 23.62 3.80
N ILE A 20 0.25 23.07 5.01
CA ILE A 20 0.97 21.82 5.26
C ILE A 20 0.28 20.66 4.54
N THR A 21 -1.05 20.51 4.69
CA THR A 21 -1.79 19.44 4.03
C THR A 21 -1.73 19.57 2.50
N ARG A 22 -1.77 20.80 1.96
CA ARG A 22 -1.59 21.04 0.52
C ARG A 22 -0.20 20.63 0.03
N ALA A 23 0.86 20.96 0.79
CA ALA A 23 2.21 20.52 0.45
C ALA A 23 2.34 18.99 0.51
N MET A 24 1.79 18.36 1.56
CA MET A 24 1.78 16.90 1.70
C MET A 24 1.00 16.20 0.58
N GLN A 25 -0.10 16.79 0.11
CA GLN A 25 -0.85 16.31 -1.06
C GLN A 25 0.04 16.26 -2.30
N LEU A 26 0.77 17.34 -2.60
CA LEU A 26 1.65 17.42 -3.77
C LEU A 26 2.83 16.43 -3.67
N VAL A 27 3.42 16.30 -2.49
CA VAL A 27 4.49 15.32 -2.24
C VAL A 27 3.96 13.89 -2.44
N ALA A 28 2.77 13.59 -1.92
CA ALA A 28 2.15 12.28 -2.10
C ALA A 28 1.81 11.99 -3.57
N ALA A 29 1.34 13.00 -4.32
CA ALA A 29 1.11 12.88 -5.76
C ALA A 29 2.38 12.53 -6.54
N SER A 30 3.48 13.24 -6.25
CA SER A 30 4.78 12.96 -6.88
C SER A 30 5.29 11.55 -6.55
N LYS A 31 5.17 11.11 -5.30
CA LYS A 31 5.59 9.77 -4.88
C LYS A 31 4.71 8.66 -5.45
N MET A 32 3.40 8.87 -5.53
CA MET A 32 2.47 7.92 -6.17
C MET A 32 2.86 7.72 -7.63
N LYS A 33 3.10 8.81 -8.37
CA LYS A 33 3.54 8.71 -9.76
C LYS A 33 4.86 7.94 -9.89
N ARG A 34 5.83 8.22 -9.02
CA ARG A 34 7.09 7.47 -9.00
C ARG A 34 6.89 5.97 -8.77
N ALA A 35 6.02 5.57 -7.85
CA ALA A 35 5.69 4.17 -7.61
C ALA A 35 4.98 3.52 -8.82
N GLN A 36 4.09 4.24 -9.49
CA GLN A 36 3.46 3.81 -10.75
C GLN A 36 4.46 3.60 -11.87
N ASP A 37 5.37 4.56 -12.04
CA ASP A 37 6.45 4.48 -13.04
C ASP A 37 7.35 3.26 -12.76
N GLN A 38 7.67 2.98 -11.49
CA GLN A 38 8.47 1.81 -11.09
C GLN A 38 7.78 0.48 -11.41
N ALA A 39 6.48 0.35 -11.14
CA ALA A 39 5.74 -0.88 -11.47
C ALA A 39 5.60 -1.06 -12.98
N THR A 40 5.36 0.03 -13.71
CA THR A 40 5.22 -0.01 -15.17
C THR A 40 6.54 -0.39 -15.83
N ALA A 41 7.67 0.10 -15.32
CA ALA A 41 9.00 -0.24 -15.81
C ALA A 41 9.35 -1.73 -15.64
N GLY A 42 8.74 -2.42 -14.67
CA GLY A 42 8.94 -3.85 -14.43
C GLY A 42 8.13 -4.77 -15.35
N ARG A 43 7.14 -4.25 -16.09
CA ARG A 43 6.24 -5.06 -16.92
C ARG A 43 6.96 -5.89 -17.99
N PRO A 44 7.87 -5.33 -18.80
CA PRO A 44 8.54 -6.11 -19.84
C PRO A 44 9.32 -7.30 -19.27
N TYR A 45 9.85 -7.15 -18.05
CA TYR A 45 10.52 -8.22 -17.34
C TYR A 45 9.54 -9.32 -16.91
N ALA A 46 8.38 -8.95 -16.36
CA ALA A 46 7.32 -9.88 -16.00
C ALA A 46 6.80 -10.66 -17.21
N ASP A 47 6.52 -9.97 -18.31
CA ASP A 47 5.97 -10.58 -19.52
C ASP A 47 6.95 -11.63 -20.09
N LEU A 48 8.24 -11.30 -20.13
CA LEU A 48 9.28 -12.24 -20.58
C LEU A 48 9.44 -13.41 -19.59
N MET A 49 9.43 -13.14 -18.28
CA MET A 49 9.48 -14.15 -17.24
C MET A 49 8.32 -15.15 -17.37
N ASN A 50 7.10 -14.63 -17.53
CA ASN A 50 5.89 -15.42 -17.68
C ASN A 50 5.93 -16.27 -18.96
N LYS A 51 6.39 -15.72 -20.08
CA LYS A 51 6.60 -16.49 -21.32
C LYS A 51 7.54 -17.67 -21.12
N VAL A 52 8.67 -17.46 -20.45
CA VAL A 52 9.63 -18.55 -20.17
C VAL A 52 9.02 -19.58 -19.22
N LEU A 53 8.31 -19.15 -18.18
CA LEU A 53 7.65 -20.04 -17.22
C LEU A 53 6.55 -20.90 -17.85
N VAL A 54 5.74 -20.34 -18.75
CA VAL A 54 4.71 -21.11 -19.48
C VAL A 54 5.35 -22.24 -20.29
N ASN A 55 6.44 -21.93 -21.02
CA ASN A 55 7.15 -22.93 -21.81
C ASN A 55 7.83 -24.00 -20.95
N LEU A 56 8.36 -23.62 -19.78
CA LEU A 56 8.97 -24.57 -18.83
C LEU A 56 7.92 -25.50 -18.20
N LYS A 57 6.74 -24.96 -17.87
CA LYS A 57 5.64 -25.73 -17.28
C LYS A 57 5.15 -26.84 -18.20
N GLU A 58 5.10 -26.61 -19.51
CA GLU A 58 4.70 -27.63 -20.49
C GLU A 58 5.70 -28.81 -20.58
N GLN A 59 6.94 -28.62 -20.13
CA GLN A 59 8.02 -29.61 -20.23
C GLN A 59 8.43 -30.21 -18.88
N THR A 60 7.74 -29.85 -17.79
CA THR A 60 8.13 -30.24 -16.43
C THR A 60 6.92 -30.70 -15.62
N GLU A 61 7.11 -31.63 -14.68
CA GLU A 61 6.05 -32.08 -13.78
C GLU A 61 5.61 -30.98 -12.79
N GLU A 62 4.35 -31.04 -12.33
CA GLU A 62 3.75 -30.02 -11.47
C GLU A 62 4.46 -29.87 -10.10
N ASP A 63 5.09 -30.93 -9.60
CA ASP A 63 5.79 -30.98 -8.30
C ASP A 63 7.32 -30.94 -8.42
N ALA A 64 7.84 -30.53 -9.57
CA ALA A 64 9.27 -30.61 -9.87
C ALA A 64 10.15 -29.66 -9.03
N HIS A 65 9.56 -28.62 -8.41
CA HIS A 65 10.30 -27.66 -7.60
C HIS A 65 9.73 -27.56 -6.17
N PRO A 66 10.57 -27.50 -5.12
CA PRO A 66 10.10 -27.44 -3.73
C PRO A 66 9.13 -26.29 -3.41
N LEU A 67 9.29 -25.13 -4.05
CA LEU A 67 8.37 -23.97 -3.91
C LEU A 67 6.99 -24.16 -4.56
N LEU A 68 6.81 -25.19 -5.39
CA LEU A 68 5.52 -25.57 -5.98
C LEU A 68 4.77 -26.58 -5.11
N ARG A 69 5.51 -27.39 -4.33
CA ARG A 69 4.97 -28.47 -3.52
C ARG A 69 4.32 -27.94 -2.24
N GLU A 70 3.18 -28.50 -1.88
CA GLU A 70 2.59 -28.24 -0.57
C GLU A 70 3.36 -28.96 0.54
N ASN A 71 3.71 -28.24 1.60
CA ASN A 71 4.28 -28.83 2.81
C ASN A 71 3.19 -29.58 3.61
N GLU A 72 3.46 -30.81 4.03
CA GLU A 72 2.50 -31.66 4.76
C GLU A 72 2.18 -31.15 6.17
N SER A 73 3.12 -30.42 6.79
CA SER A 73 3.03 -29.88 8.14
C SER A 73 3.63 -28.47 8.21
N GLY A 74 3.27 -27.71 9.25
CA GLY A 74 3.78 -26.35 9.47
C GLY A 74 2.66 -25.35 9.77
N ARG A 75 3.03 -24.20 10.36
CA ARG A 75 2.08 -23.09 10.57
C ARG A 75 1.99 -22.21 9.34
N ASP A 76 1.03 -21.29 9.30
CA ASP A 76 0.97 -20.30 8.22
C ASP A 76 1.86 -19.10 8.55
N LEU A 77 2.57 -18.59 7.54
CA LEU A 77 3.37 -17.37 7.63
C LEU A 77 2.67 -16.26 6.84
N VAL A 78 2.47 -15.10 7.45
CA VAL A 78 1.83 -13.97 6.77
C VAL A 78 2.77 -12.76 6.76
N LEU A 79 3.22 -12.38 5.55
CA LEU A 79 3.86 -11.10 5.31
C LEU A 79 2.80 -10.00 5.31
N VAL A 80 2.90 -9.06 6.24
CA VAL A 80 1.99 -7.92 6.36
C VAL A 80 2.68 -6.66 5.87
N VAL A 81 2.24 -6.15 4.72
CA VAL A 81 2.78 -4.93 4.10
C VAL A 81 1.92 -3.74 4.49
N THR A 82 2.48 -2.83 5.28
CA THR A 82 1.80 -1.64 5.80
C THR A 82 2.66 -0.39 5.63
N THR A 83 2.12 0.76 5.98
CA THR A 83 2.86 2.02 5.88
C THR A 83 3.76 2.24 7.10
N ASP A 84 4.82 3.03 6.89
CA ASP A 84 5.64 3.52 8.00
C ASP A 84 4.99 4.70 8.72
N LYS A 85 4.45 5.63 7.93
CA LYS A 85 3.84 6.87 8.41
C LYS A 85 2.32 6.80 8.32
N GLY A 86 1.65 7.52 9.21
CA GLY A 86 0.19 7.65 9.20
C GLY A 86 -0.33 8.62 8.12
N LEU A 87 -1.52 9.16 8.37
CA LEU A 87 -2.22 10.12 7.51
C LEU A 87 -2.52 9.61 6.08
N CYS A 88 -2.68 8.31 5.93
CA CYS A 88 -3.06 7.63 4.68
C CYS A 88 -4.53 7.18 4.68
N GLY A 89 -5.41 7.97 5.31
CA GLY A 89 -6.83 7.63 5.43
C GLY A 89 -7.06 6.30 6.14
N GLY A 90 -7.96 5.48 5.61
CA GLY A 90 -8.34 4.17 6.17
C GLY A 90 -7.46 3.00 5.76
N LEU A 91 -6.38 3.22 5.00
CA LEU A 91 -5.59 2.16 4.35
C LEU A 91 -5.15 1.04 5.31
N ASN A 92 -4.36 1.39 6.33
CA ASN A 92 -3.86 0.39 7.29
C ASN A 92 -5.01 -0.24 8.10
N THR A 93 -6.02 0.56 8.48
CA THR A 93 -7.16 0.06 9.25
C THR A 93 -7.93 -1.01 8.48
N ASN A 94 -8.14 -0.80 7.18
CA ASN A 94 -8.86 -1.74 6.34
C ASN A 94 -8.06 -3.04 6.13
N LEU A 95 -6.75 -2.95 5.90
CA LEU A 95 -5.88 -4.11 5.77
C LEU A 95 -5.78 -4.92 7.07
N LEU A 96 -5.58 -4.24 8.20
CA LEU A 96 -5.45 -4.91 9.51
C LEU A 96 -6.79 -5.51 9.99
N ARG A 97 -7.92 -4.92 9.60
CA ARG A 97 -9.24 -5.52 9.81
C ARG A 97 -9.38 -6.81 9.02
N LEU A 98 -9.06 -6.79 7.72
CA LEU A 98 -9.07 -7.99 6.87
C LEU A 98 -8.14 -9.08 7.44
N LEU A 99 -6.95 -8.69 7.90
CA LEU A 99 -6.01 -9.59 8.54
C LEU A 99 -6.60 -10.23 9.80
N SER A 100 -7.31 -9.46 10.63
CA SER A 100 -7.92 -9.98 11.85
C SER A 100 -9.06 -10.96 11.57
N GLU A 101 -9.79 -10.77 10.47
CA GLU A 101 -10.92 -11.60 10.06
C GLU A 101 -10.49 -12.89 9.33
N LYS A 102 -9.47 -12.80 8.47
CA LYS A 102 -9.10 -13.88 7.54
C LYS A 102 -7.76 -14.56 7.85
N ALA A 103 -6.92 -14.00 8.73
CA ALA A 103 -5.65 -14.65 9.03
C ALA A 103 -5.87 -16.00 9.72
N PRO A 104 -5.09 -17.04 9.36
CA PRO A 104 -5.16 -18.33 10.00
C PRO A 104 -4.89 -18.26 11.51
N ALA A 105 -5.54 -19.13 12.28
CA ALA A 105 -5.32 -19.23 13.71
C ALA A 105 -3.90 -19.75 14.00
N GLY A 106 -3.16 -19.05 14.86
CA GLY A 106 -1.78 -19.43 15.19
C GLY A 106 -0.75 -19.11 14.10
N ALA A 107 -1.12 -18.32 13.08
CA ALA A 107 -0.18 -17.84 12.07
C ALA A 107 0.96 -17.02 12.70
N ALA A 108 2.14 -17.18 12.12
CA ALA A 108 3.30 -16.34 12.38
C ALA A 108 3.33 -15.18 11.39
N PHE A 109 3.90 -14.05 11.78
CA PHE A 109 3.86 -12.82 11.00
C PHE A 109 5.26 -12.28 10.70
N VAL A 110 5.41 -11.75 9.49
CA VAL A 110 6.54 -10.93 9.07
C VAL A 110 6.01 -9.57 8.70
N THR A 111 6.67 -8.48 9.09
CA THR A 111 6.20 -7.14 8.76
C THR A 111 7.11 -6.43 7.79
N VAL A 112 6.50 -5.71 6.85
CA VAL A 112 7.11 -4.58 6.18
C VAL A 112 6.28 -3.35 6.55
N GLY A 113 6.89 -2.44 7.31
CA GLY A 113 6.27 -1.18 7.69
C GLY A 113 5.87 -1.09 9.17
N ASN A 114 6.09 0.10 9.73
CA ASN A 114 5.93 0.33 11.17
C ASN A 114 4.50 0.15 11.70
N LYS A 115 3.46 0.41 10.90
CA LYS A 115 2.06 0.33 11.38
C LYS A 115 1.60 -1.10 11.63
N GLY A 116 2.00 -2.05 10.78
CA GLY A 116 1.78 -3.48 10.97
C GLY A 116 2.49 -3.99 12.22
N ARG A 117 3.79 -3.66 12.35
CA ARG A 117 4.59 -4.02 13.54
C ARG A 117 3.95 -3.54 14.84
N GLN A 118 3.56 -2.26 14.90
CA GLN A 118 2.90 -1.69 16.09
C GLN A 118 1.59 -2.39 16.41
N HIS A 119 0.80 -2.75 15.39
CA HIS A 119 -0.47 -3.43 15.58
C HIS A 119 -0.26 -4.86 16.10
N LEU A 120 0.60 -5.65 15.47
CA LEU A 120 0.86 -7.03 15.85
C LEU A 120 1.46 -7.16 17.24
N ALA A 121 2.38 -6.25 17.61
CA ALA A 121 2.94 -6.19 18.95
C ALA A 121 1.87 -5.93 20.02
N ARG A 122 0.91 -5.03 19.75
CA ARG A 122 -0.21 -4.76 20.67
C ARG A 122 -1.18 -5.93 20.78
N SER A 123 -1.42 -6.61 19.66
CA SER A 123 -2.31 -7.78 19.58
C SER A 123 -1.63 -9.07 20.06
N LYS A 124 -0.38 -9.01 20.55
CA LYS A 124 0.43 -10.15 21.01
C LYS A 124 0.47 -11.31 19.99
N LYS A 125 0.52 -10.95 18.70
CA LYS A 125 0.71 -11.92 17.60
C LYS A 125 2.18 -12.28 17.50
N ASP A 126 2.45 -13.49 17.01
CA ASP A 126 3.81 -14.02 16.87
C ASP A 126 4.53 -13.31 15.70
N LEU A 127 5.45 -12.41 16.01
CA LEU A 127 6.21 -11.63 15.03
C LEU A 127 7.61 -12.23 14.89
N VAL A 128 7.87 -12.84 13.74
CA VAL A 128 9.12 -13.56 13.46
C VAL A 128 10.20 -12.60 12.99
N ALA A 129 9.86 -11.68 12.08
CA ALA A 129 10.81 -10.75 11.49
C ALA A 129 10.14 -9.42 11.11
N ASP A 130 10.94 -8.35 11.10
CA ASP A 130 10.56 -7.02 10.67
C ASP A 130 11.57 -6.50 9.64
N PHE A 131 11.08 -6.08 8.48
CA PHE A 131 11.90 -5.58 7.38
C PHE A 131 11.60 -4.11 7.10
N HIS A 132 12.65 -3.33 6.97
CA HIS A 132 12.56 -1.94 6.53
C HIS A 132 12.87 -1.84 5.05
N VAL A 133 11.84 -1.58 4.24
CA VAL A 133 11.97 -1.33 2.80
C VAL A 133 11.88 0.18 2.57
N LYS A 134 12.82 0.74 1.80
CA LYS A 134 12.83 2.19 1.52
C LYS A 134 11.71 2.60 0.56
N ASP A 135 11.48 3.91 0.47
CA ASP A 135 10.59 4.56 -0.51
C ASP A 135 11.45 5.59 -1.28
N PRO A 136 11.71 5.40 -2.59
CA PRO A 136 11.18 4.34 -3.48
C PRO A 136 11.68 2.93 -3.13
N VAL A 137 10.94 1.90 -3.56
CA VAL A 137 11.30 0.49 -3.32
C VAL A 137 12.45 0.11 -4.23
N ASP A 138 13.51 -0.43 -3.65
CA ASP A 138 14.63 -1.04 -4.37
C ASP A 138 14.43 -2.56 -4.45
N PHE A 139 14.82 -3.16 -5.58
CA PHE A 139 14.72 -4.61 -5.78
C PHE A 139 15.62 -5.39 -4.80
N ALA A 140 16.76 -4.81 -4.42
CA ALA A 140 17.64 -5.42 -3.42
C ALA A 140 16.95 -5.56 -2.06
N ASP A 141 16.22 -4.53 -1.62
CA ASP A 141 15.47 -4.54 -0.37
C ASP A 141 14.32 -5.56 -0.40
N SER A 142 13.58 -5.64 -1.52
CA SER A 142 12.50 -6.65 -1.66
C SER A 142 13.04 -8.07 -1.70
N ARG A 143 14.21 -8.27 -2.31
CA ARG A 143 14.87 -9.59 -2.39
C ARG A 143 15.24 -10.13 -1.01
N LEU A 144 15.59 -9.28 -0.05
CA LEU A 144 15.87 -9.71 1.32
C LEU A 144 14.61 -10.29 1.98
N VAL A 145 13.45 -9.64 1.75
CA VAL A 145 12.16 -10.11 2.27
C VAL A 145 11.78 -11.44 1.64
N SER A 146 11.80 -11.53 0.31
CA SER A 146 11.42 -12.76 -0.40
C SER A 146 12.37 -13.92 -0.10
N LYS A 147 13.69 -13.65 -0.01
CA LYS A 147 14.68 -14.66 0.38
C LYS A 147 14.37 -15.26 1.74
N PHE A 148 14.09 -14.42 2.74
CA PHE A 148 13.71 -14.89 4.07
C PHE A 148 12.44 -15.76 4.03
N LEU A 149 11.40 -15.31 3.32
CA LEU A 149 10.15 -16.07 3.20
C LEU A 149 10.36 -17.44 2.51
N MET A 150 11.19 -17.48 1.47
CA MET A 150 11.52 -18.72 0.77
C MET A 150 12.33 -19.67 1.65
N GLU A 151 13.36 -19.19 2.35
CA GLU A 151 14.19 -20.00 3.24
C GLU A 151 13.35 -20.64 4.36
N GLN A 152 12.43 -19.87 4.95
CA GLN A 152 11.52 -20.34 6.00
C GLN A 152 10.53 -21.40 5.50
N PHE A 153 10.04 -21.24 4.26
CA PHE A 153 9.17 -22.23 3.62
C PHE A 153 9.92 -23.52 3.27
N LEU A 154 11.12 -23.39 2.68
CA LEU A 154 11.97 -24.53 2.29
C LEU A 154 12.51 -25.32 3.50
N ALA A 155 12.68 -24.67 4.64
CA ALA A 155 13.02 -25.32 5.90
C ALA A 155 11.88 -26.21 6.45
N GLY A 156 10.66 -26.10 5.89
CA GLY A 156 9.49 -26.86 6.34
C GLY A 156 8.85 -26.34 7.63
N GLU A 157 9.27 -25.17 8.13
CA GLU A 157 8.67 -24.54 9.32
C GLU A 157 7.22 -24.08 9.05
N TYR A 158 6.95 -23.65 7.81
CA TYR A 158 5.67 -23.09 7.40
C TYR A 158 5.02 -23.87 6.27
N LYS A 159 3.71 -24.07 6.39
CA LYS A 159 2.90 -24.76 5.39
C LYS A 159 2.52 -23.86 4.22
N THR A 160 2.11 -22.62 4.52
CA THR A 160 1.78 -21.62 3.51
C THR A 160 2.42 -20.28 3.85
N VAL A 161 2.81 -19.53 2.82
CA VAL A 161 3.24 -18.14 2.95
C VAL A 161 2.23 -17.27 2.22
N GLN A 162 1.59 -16.37 2.95
CA GLN A 162 0.62 -15.41 2.44
C GLN A 162 1.18 -13.99 2.55
N VAL A 163 0.72 -13.10 1.67
CA VAL A 163 1.04 -11.68 1.68
C VAL A 163 -0.25 -10.90 1.82
N ALA A 164 -0.37 -10.18 2.93
CA ALA A 164 -1.43 -9.22 3.19
C ALA A 164 -0.93 -7.82 2.76
N PHE A 165 -1.51 -7.28 1.69
CA PHE A 165 -1.16 -5.97 1.14
C PHE A 165 -2.39 -5.26 0.58
N THR A 166 -2.21 -4.02 0.14
CA THR A 166 -3.29 -3.27 -0.52
C THR A 166 -3.02 -3.10 -2.00
N ASN A 167 -3.87 -3.67 -2.84
CA ASN A 167 -3.80 -3.51 -4.29
C ASN A 167 -4.30 -2.11 -4.71
N PHE A 168 -3.53 -1.47 -5.57
CA PHE A 168 -3.82 -0.16 -6.11
C PHE A 168 -4.68 -0.27 -7.36
N VAL A 169 -5.99 -0.01 -7.23
CA VAL A 169 -6.91 0.00 -8.38
C VAL A 169 -6.94 1.35 -9.08
N ASN A 170 -7.16 2.42 -8.32
CA ASN A 170 -7.08 3.77 -8.83
C ASN A 170 -6.83 4.73 -7.67
N THR A 171 -6.83 6.04 -7.98
CA THR A 171 -6.53 7.06 -6.99
C THR A 171 -7.52 7.11 -5.82
N ILE A 172 -8.74 6.59 -5.99
CA ILE A 172 -9.79 6.62 -4.97
C ILE A 172 -9.97 5.24 -4.32
N GLN A 173 -9.81 4.16 -5.09
CA GLN A 173 -10.06 2.79 -4.67
C GLN A 173 -8.75 2.04 -4.44
N GLN A 174 -8.55 1.60 -3.20
CA GLN A 174 -7.47 0.71 -2.79
C GLN A 174 -8.09 -0.48 -2.05
N ILE A 175 -7.81 -1.70 -2.52
CA ILE A 175 -8.49 -2.90 -2.03
C ILE A 175 -7.50 -3.72 -1.20
N PRO A 176 -7.75 -3.92 0.11
CA PRO A 176 -6.93 -4.83 0.90
C PRO A 176 -7.19 -6.27 0.46
N MET A 177 -6.13 -7.05 0.31
CA MET A 177 -6.20 -8.46 -0.07
C MET A 177 -5.13 -9.27 0.63
N ILE A 178 -5.38 -10.57 0.74
CA ILE A 178 -4.43 -11.56 1.25
C ILE A 178 -4.26 -12.56 0.11
N GLU A 179 -3.06 -12.65 -0.44
CA GLU A 179 -2.73 -13.63 -1.47
C GLU A 179 -1.77 -14.67 -0.95
N THR A 180 -1.89 -15.89 -1.45
CA THR A 180 -0.88 -16.92 -1.25
C THR A 180 0.31 -16.63 -2.19
N LEU A 181 1.50 -16.54 -1.60
CA LEU A 181 2.77 -16.43 -2.31
C LEU A 181 3.41 -17.81 -2.50
N LEU A 182 3.43 -18.63 -1.44
CA LEU A 182 3.95 -20.00 -1.46
C LEU A 182 2.95 -20.95 -0.77
N PRO A 183 2.81 -22.19 -1.25
CA PRO A 183 3.37 -22.71 -2.49
C PRO A 183 2.74 -22.03 -3.71
N ILE A 184 3.50 -21.93 -4.79
CA ILE A 184 3.00 -21.34 -6.04
C ILE A 184 2.12 -22.40 -6.70
N ARG A 185 0.84 -22.08 -6.89
CA ARG A 185 -0.07 -23.02 -7.57
C ARG A 185 0.32 -23.11 -9.04
N PRO A 186 0.36 -24.32 -9.64
CA PRO A 186 0.69 -24.48 -11.05
C PRO A 186 -0.20 -23.65 -11.99
N ILE A 187 -1.46 -23.41 -11.61
CA ILE A 187 -2.41 -22.59 -12.39
C ILE A 187 -2.06 -21.10 -12.39
N ASP A 188 -1.33 -20.63 -11.37
CA ASP A 188 -0.92 -19.24 -11.21
C ASP A 188 0.46 -18.98 -11.87
N LEU A 189 1.24 -20.03 -12.16
CA LEU A 189 2.49 -19.89 -12.92
C LEU A 189 2.23 -19.42 -14.36
N GLY A 190 2.92 -18.37 -14.76
CA GLY A 190 2.85 -17.83 -16.12
C GLY A 190 1.57 -17.05 -16.42
N ARG A 191 0.68 -16.87 -15.43
CA ARG A 191 -0.41 -15.90 -15.53
C ARG A 191 0.09 -14.53 -15.09
N ASP A 192 -0.26 -13.51 -15.86
CA ASP A 192 -0.24 -12.15 -15.35
C ASP A 192 -1.26 -12.08 -14.22
N LYS A 193 -0.77 -11.80 -13.00
CA LYS A 193 -1.66 -11.35 -11.94
C LYS A 193 -2.10 -9.95 -12.37
N ASP A 194 -3.34 -9.84 -12.83
CA ASP A 194 -3.96 -8.58 -13.23
C ASP A 194 -4.09 -7.66 -12.01
N PHE A 195 -3.00 -6.99 -11.65
CA PHE A 195 -3.04 -5.87 -10.72
C PHE A 195 -3.64 -4.68 -11.44
N VAL A 196 -4.97 -4.68 -11.48
CA VAL A 196 -5.82 -3.62 -12.05
C VAL A 196 -5.36 -2.30 -11.44
N GLY A 197 -4.94 -1.32 -12.25
CA GLY A 197 -4.68 0.05 -11.79
C GLY A 197 -3.30 0.63 -12.02
N MET A 198 -2.25 -0.19 -12.14
CA MET A 198 -0.90 0.26 -12.48
C MET A 198 -0.65 0.24 -14.01
N GLY A 199 -1.68 0.55 -14.81
CA GLY A 199 -1.61 0.55 -16.29
C GLY A 199 -1.92 -0.79 -16.98
N GLY A 200 -2.59 -1.73 -16.30
CA GLY A 200 -3.07 -2.97 -16.93
C GLY A 200 -4.27 -2.67 -17.81
N ALA A 201 -4.17 -2.98 -19.11
CA ALA A 201 -5.25 -2.84 -20.08
C ALA A 201 -6.19 -4.06 -20.12
N SER A 202 -5.90 -5.11 -19.36
CA SER A 202 -6.74 -6.30 -19.25
C SER A 202 -7.86 -6.08 -18.23
N GLU A 203 -9.10 -6.23 -18.68
CA GLU A 203 -10.25 -6.36 -17.78
C GLU A 203 -10.03 -7.56 -16.83
N PRO A 204 -10.47 -7.47 -15.56
CA PRO A 204 -10.31 -8.57 -14.61
C PRO A 204 -11.02 -9.83 -15.13
N GLY A 205 -10.23 -10.87 -15.41
CA GLY A 205 -10.75 -12.15 -15.90
C GLY A 205 -10.82 -12.27 -17.42
N ALA A 206 -10.17 -11.38 -18.19
CA ALA A 206 -9.91 -11.65 -19.59
C ALA A 206 -9.12 -12.97 -19.71
N PRO A 207 -9.64 -13.98 -20.45
CA PRO A 207 -8.85 -15.14 -20.81
C PRO A 207 -7.53 -14.65 -21.43
N PRO A 208 -6.39 -15.32 -21.18
CA PRO A 208 -5.16 -14.98 -21.89
C PRO A 208 -5.50 -14.89 -23.38
N GLU A 209 -5.07 -13.82 -24.06
CA GLU A 209 -5.32 -13.68 -25.49
C GLU A 209 -4.93 -15.00 -26.18
N PRO A 210 -5.89 -15.69 -26.84
CA PRO A 210 -5.63 -16.96 -27.49
C PRO A 210 -4.78 -16.71 -28.73
N GLY A 211 -3.46 -16.61 -28.53
CA GLY A 211 -2.51 -16.27 -29.59
C GLY A 211 -1.02 -16.33 -29.22
N ALA A 212 -0.66 -16.47 -27.94
CA ALA A 212 0.75 -16.56 -27.53
C ALA A 212 1.29 -18.00 -27.42
N SER A 213 0.55 -19.02 -27.85
CA SER A 213 1.12 -20.34 -28.14
C SER A 213 1.77 -20.33 -29.53
N GLN A 214 2.75 -19.47 -29.75
CA GLN A 214 3.76 -19.80 -30.76
C GLN A 214 4.76 -20.70 -30.07
N GLY A 215 4.48 -22.01 -30.14
CA GLY A 215 5.38 -23.08 -29.73
C GLY A 215 6.65 -23.09 -30.57
N GLY A 216 7.53 -22.12 -30.34
CA GLY A 216 8.94 -22.27 -30.61
C GLY A 216 9.52 -22.99 -29.41
N GLY A 217 9.65 -24.31 -29.49
CA GLY A 217 10.19 -25.12 -28.40
C GLY A 217 11.54 -24.56 -27.96
N TYR A 218 11.59 -24.03 -26.74
CA TYR A 218 12.85 -23.62 -26.14
C TYR A 218 13.69 -24.86 -25.88
N ILE A 219 14.97 -24.78 -26.26
CA ILE A 219 15.97 -25.73 -25.81
C ILE A 219 16.53 -25.17 -24.51
N PHE A 220 16.26 -25.87 -23.40
CA PHE A 220 16.73 -25.47 -22.09
C PHE A 220 18.09 -26.09 -21.80
N GLU A 221 19.12 -25.26 -21.70
CA GLU A 221 20.44 -25.66 -21.21
C GLU A 221 20.62 -25.16 -19.77
N PRO A 222 21.12 -25.98 -18.83
CA PRO A 222 21.52 -27.40 -18.96
C PRO A 222 20.36 -28.42 -18.95
N GLY A 223 19.16 -28.03 -18.53
CA GLY A 223 17.95 -28.84 -18.61
C GLY A 223 16.73 -28.16 -17.94
N PRO A 224 15.48 -28.55 -18.26
CA PRO A 224 14.27 -27.84 -17.79
C PRO A 224 14.19 -27.69 -16.26
N SER A 225 14.46 -28.76 -15.50
CA SER A 225 14.40 -28.74 -14.03
C SER A 225 15.42 -27.78 -13.40
N GLN A 226 16.66 -27.73 -13.91
CA GLN A 226 17.69 -26.84 -13.37
C GLN A 226 17.43 -25.37 -13.70
N VAL A 227 16.83 -25.11 -14.87
CA VAL A 227 16.37 -23.76 -15.23
C VAL A 227 15.20 -23.35 -14.31
N LEU A 228 14.29 -24.27 -14.01
CA LEU A 228 13.19 -24.05 -13.08
C LEU A 228 13.69 -23.68 -11.67
N ASP A 229 14.72 -24.37 -11.17
CA ASP A 229 15.38 -24.07 -9.87
C ASP A 229 15.92 -22.64 -9.79
N THR A 230 16.30 -22.06 -10.92
CA THR A 230 16.82 -20.69 -10.98
C THR A 230 15.71 -19.65 -11.18
N ILE A 231 14.73 -19.98 -12.01
CA ILE A 231 13.68 -19.04 -12.42
C ILE A 231 12.59 -18.90 -11.36
N VAL A 232 12.17 -19.99 -10.71
CA VAL A 232 11.08 -19.96 -9.72
C VAL A 232 11.40 -19.01 -8.54
N PRO A 233 12.58 -19.05 -7.92
CA PRO A 233 12.93 -18.07 -6.89
C PRO A 233 12.92 -16.62 -7.41
N GLN A 234 13.30 -16.41 -8.66
CA GLN A 234 13.31 -15.09 -9.27
C GLN A 234 11.89 -14.57 -9.54
N TYR A 235 10.97 -15.45 -9.91
CA TYR A 235 9.55 -15.14 -10.01
C TYR A 235 8.97 -14.70 -8.66
N VAL A 236 9.28 -15.43 -7.58
CA VAL A 236 8.85 -15.06 -6.21
C VAL A 236 9.43 -13.71 -5.79
N ASN A 237 10.72 -13.45 -6.08
CA ASN A 237 11.34 -12.16 -5.81
C ASN A 237 10.61 -11.02 -6.53
N TYR A 238 10.27 -11.22 -7.80
CA TYR A 238 9.54 -10.25 -8.59
C TYR A 238 8.11 -10.03 -8.06
N GLN A 239 7.41 -11.11 -7.70
CA GLN A 239 6.05 -11.03 -7.17
C GLN A 239 6.00 -10.24 -5.85
N VAL A 240 6.93 -10.48 -4.92
CA VAL A 240 7.05 -9.70 -3.69
C VAL A 240 7.38 -8.23 -3.99
N TYR A 241 8.31 -7.97 -4.92
CA TYR A 241 8.64 -6.61 -5.36
C TYR A 241 7.41 -5.87 -5.91
N GLN A 242 6.64 -6.52 -6.77
CA GLN A 242 5.42 -5.97 -7.36
C GLN A 242 4.36 -5.65 -6.29
N MET A 243 4.10 -6.58 -5.36
CA MET A 243 3.17 -6.36 -4.24
C MET A 243 3.60 -5.19 -3.34
N LEU A 244 4.91 -5.01 -3.11
CA LEU A 244 5.45 -3.88 -2.38
C LEU A 244 5.21 -2.56 -3.13
N LEU A 245 5.45 -2.53 -4.45
CA LEU A 245 5.20 -1.34 -5.28
C LEU A 245 3.73 -0.93 -5.29
N GLU A 246 2.81 -1.89 -5.39
CA GLU A 246 1.37 -1.63 -5.30
C GLU A 246 0.96 -1.10 -3.94
N SER A 247 1.49 -1.69 -2.87
CA SER A 247 1.23 -1.18 -1.54
C SER A 247 1.76 0.25 -1.36
N ARG A 248 2.90 0.61 -1.98
CA ARG A 248 3.41 1.99 -1.98
C ARG A 248 2.54 2.94 -2.81
N ALA A 249 2.09 2.52 -3.98
CA ALA A 249 1.18 3.30 -4.81
C ALA A 249 -0.14 3.56 -4.09
N SER A 250 -0.73 2.52 -3.48
CA SER A 250 -1.89 2.60 -2.60
C SER A 250 -1.66 3.53 -1.42
N GLU A 251 -0.51 3.44 -0.76
CA GLU A 251 -0.13 4.32 0.34
C GLU A 251 -0.11 5.80 -0.08
N HIS A 252 0.60 6.12 -1.15
CA HIS A 252 0.74 7.50 -1.61
C HIS A 252 -0.57 8.06 -2.15
N SER A 253 -1.37 7.23 -2.82
CA SER A 253 -2.70 7.57 -3.27
C SER A 253 -3.64 7.90 -2.11
N ALA A 254 -3.78 6.99 -1.15
CA ALA A 254 -4.65 7.19 0.01
C ALA A 254 -4.22 8.40 0.85
N ARG A 255 -2.91 8.65 0.97
CA ARG A 255 -2.37 9.87 1.61
C ARG A 255 -2.72 11.12 0.81
N MET A 256 -2.57 11.11 -0.50
CA MET A 256 -2.91 12.24 -1.34
C MET A 256 -4.39 12.63 -1.20
N VAL A 257 -5.29 11.65 -1.24
CA VAL A 257 -6.73 11.86 -1.05
C VAL A 257 -7.04 12.37 0.35
N ALA A 258 -6.46 11.76 1.39
CA ALA A 258 -6.63 12.23 2.77
C ALA A 258 -6.16 13.68 2.96
N MET A 259 -5.03 14.05 2.35
CA MET A 259 -4.49 15.42 2.42
C MET A 259 -5.32 16.41 1.60
N LYS A 260 -5.86 16.00 0.44
CA LYS A 260 -6.80 16.82 -0.35
C LYS A 260 -8.04 17.14 0.48
N ASN A 261 -8.69 16.11 1.04
CA ASN A 261 -9.88 16.28 1.89
C ASN A 261 -9.59 17.14 3.12
N ALA A 262 -8.44 16.93 3.78
CA ALA A 262 -8.03 17.76 4.91
C ALA A 262 -7.80 19.23 4.51
N THR A 263 -7.22 19.48 3.33
CA THR A 263 -6.99 20.83 2.81
C THR A 263 -8.31 21.55 2.54
N ASP A 264 -9.27 20.87 1.91
CA ASP A 264 -10.57 21.45 1.57
C ASP A 264 -11.43 21.66 2.83
N ASN A 265 -11.41 20.72 3.79
CA ASN A 265 -12.02 20.90 5.10
C ASN A 265 -11.42 22.09 5.86
N ALA A 266 -10.10 22.26 5.82
CA ALA A 266 -9.44 23.40 6.46
C ALA A 266 -9.86 24.74 5.82
N LYS A 267 -10.03 24.81 4.50
CA LYS A 267 -10.55 26.02 3.82
C LYS A 267 -11.98 26.34 4.26
N GLN A 268 -12.82 25.33 4.42
CA GLN A 268 -14.19 25.53 4.91
C GLN A 268 -14.19 26.09 6.34
N ILE A 269 -13.39 25.50 7.24
CA ILE A 269 -13.23 26.00 8.62
C ILE A 269 -12.71 27.44 8.64
N ILE A 270 -11.74 27.79 7.78
CA ILE A 270 -11.24 29.17 7.66
C ILE A 270 -12.36 30.12 7.26
N LYS A 271 -13.21 29.74 6.31
CA LYS A 271 -14.33 30.57 5.85
C LYS A 271 -15.30 30.83 7.00
N ASP A 272 -15.67 29.79 7.75
CA ASP A 272 -16.62 29.88 8.86
C ASP A 272 -16.06 30.72 10.02
N LEU A 273 -14.81 30.49 10.42
CA LEU A 273 -14.12 31.29 11.44
C LEU A 273 -13.95 32.75 11.03
N THR A 274 -13.75 33.02 9.74
CA THR A 274 -13.63 34.39 9.22
C THR A 274 -14.96 35.13 9.33
N LEU A 275 -16.07 34.45 9.04
CA LEU A 275 -17.42 35.00 9.20
C LEU A 275 -17.72 35.28 10.68
N GLU A 276 -17.41 34.34 11.56
CA GLU A 276 -17.55 34.52 13.02
C GLU A 276 -16.70 35.67 13.54
N TYR A 277 -15.43 35.76 13.12
CA TYR A 277 -14.53 36.85 13.47
C TYR A 277 -15.08 38.21 13.07
N ASN A 278 -15.60 38.34 11.85
CA ASN A 278 -16.15 39.61 11.36
C ASN A 278 -17.41 40.02 12.13
N LYS A 279 -18.30 39.07 12.45
CA LYS A 279 -19.47 39.33 13.30
C LYS A 279 -19.08 39.81 14.70
N GLN A 280 -18.15 39.11 15.35
CA GLN A 280 -17.67 39.47 16.69
C GLN A 280 -16.93 40.82 16.69
N ARG A 281 -16.13 41.09 15.66
CA ARG A 281 -15.45 42.38 15.49
C ARG A 281 -16.45 43.52 15.33
N GLN A 282 -17.49 43.34 14.52
CA GLN A 282 -18.53 44.36 14.34
C GLN A 282 -19.30 44.59 15.64
N ALA A 283 -19.70 43.53 16.35
CA ALA A 283 -20.37 43.65 17.64
C ALA A 283 -19.50 44.38 18.68
N ALA A 284 -18.19 44.10 18.74
CA ALA A 284 -17.26 44.81 19.62
C ALA A 284 -17.18 46.30 19.29
N ILE A 285 -17.03 46.68 18.02
CA ILE A 285 -17.01 48.09 17.60
C ILE A 285 -18.34 48.78 17.93
N THR A 286 -19.47 48.11 17.71
CA THR A 286 -20.78 48.66 18.06
C THR A 286 -20.91 48.89 19.56
N ASN A 287 -20.45 47.95 20.39
CA ASN A 287 -20.46 48.11 21.85
C ASN A 287 -19.53 49.24 22.30
N GLU A 288 -18.32 49.34 21.75
CA GLU A 288 -17.39 50.45 22.05
C GLU A 288 -18.02 51.81 21.71
N LEU A 289 -18.70 51.93 20.56
CA LEU A 289 -19.41 53.16 20.18
C LEU A 289 -20.60 53.46 21.10
N LEU A 290 -21.37 52.44 21.52
CA LEU A 290 -22.46 52.60 22.47
C LEU A 290 -21.95 53.04 23.85
N GLU A 291 -20.82 52.49 24.32
CA GLU A 291 -20.18 52.90 25.57
C GLU A 291 -19.72 54.36 25.52
N ILE A 292 -19.07 54.79 24.43
CA ILE A 292 -18.63 56.18 24.23
C ILE A 292 -19.83 57.15 24.22
N THR A 293 -20.88 56.83 23.46
CA THR A 293 -22.07 57.69 23.36
C THR A 293 -22.85 57.76 24.67
N THR A 294 -22.95 56.64 25.41
CA THR A 294 -23.60 56.60 26.72
C THR A 294 -22.80 57.41 27.75
N ALA A 295 -21.47 57.31 27.74
CA ALA A 295 -20.60 58.08 28.62
C ALA A 295 -20.68 59.59 28.35
N MET A 296 -20.75 60.01 27.08
CA MET A 296 -20.96 61.43 26.74
C MET A 296 -22.29 61.96 27.27
N ARG A 297 -23.38 61.20 27.11
CA ARG A 297 -24.70 61.61 27.63
C ARG A 297 -24.80 61.65 29.15
N ALA A 298 -23.97 60.88 29.85
CA ALA A 298 -23.94 60.90 31.32
C ALA A 298 -23.22 62.15 31.88
N LEU A 299 -22.49 62.89 31.04
CA LEU A 299 -21.79 64.12 31.41
C LEU A 299 -22.60 65.40 31.11
N GLU A 300 -23.69 65.29 30.34
CA GLU A 300 -24.70 66.34 30.14
C GLU A 300 -25.71 66.35 31.30
#